data_AF-A0A2H0NK26-F1
#
_entry.id   AF-A0A2H0NK26-F1
#
_cell.length_a   1.000
_cell.length_b   1.000
_cell.length_c   1.000
_cell.angle_alpha   90.00
_cell.angle_beta   90.00
_cell.angle_gamma   90.00
#
_symmetry.space_group_name_H-M   'P 1'
#
loop_
_entity.id
_entity.type
_entity.pdbx_description
1 polymer ?
#
loop_
_entity_poly.entity_id
_entity_poly.type
_entity_poly.pdbx_seq_one_letter_code
_entity_poly.pdbx_strand_id
1 'polypeptide(L)'
;MCDTIARILCAVCRLQKQNIKKKKEIGVLALKKSSRFLWAILALAAFAGEAAAATCTSLSAGRWDQAARWSCGHIPATGDSVVIAHNNVHMRGNYTIAGLTINAGARLVDAGKDLTVTGNVLINGTYDGSGNNGSLIMTGNGTTL
;
A
#
# COMPACT_ATOMS: atom_id res chain seq x y z
N MET A 1 50.04 -35.14 55.32
CA MET A 1 48.58 -35.07 55.02
C MET A 1 48.11 -33.67 54.58
N CYS A 2 48.84 -32.57 54.82
CA CYS A 2 48.42 -31.20 54.48
C CYS A 2 48.54 -30.83 52.97
N ASP A 3 49.43 -31.48 52.21
CA ASP A 3 49.77 -31.11 50.82
C ASP A 3 48.70 -31.55 49.79
N THR A 4 48.11 -32.73 49.99
CA THR A 4 47.14 -33.31 49.04
C THR A 4 45.83 -32.51 48.98
N ILE A 5 45.38 -31.95 50.10
CA ILE A 5 44.14 -31.16 50.19
C ILE A 5 44.28 -29.82 49.44
N ALA A 6 45.45 -29.17 49.54
CA ALA A 6 45.73 -27.91 48.83
C ALA A 6 45.72 -28.07 47.30
N ARG A 7 46.24 -29.21 46.79
CA ARG A 7 46.26 -29.50 45.35
C ARG A 7 44.85 -29.77 44.80
N ILE A 8 43.99 -30.43 45.58
CA ILE A 8 42.59 -30.70 45.21
C ILE A 8 41.77 -29.39 45.20
N LEU A 9 41.90 -28.54 46.23
CA LEU A 9 41.24 -27.22 46.27
C LEU A 9 41.68 -26.32 45.10
N CYS A 10 42.97 -26.33 44.74
CA CYS A 10 43.49 -25.57 43.62
C CYS A 10 42.95 -26.09 42.27
N ALA A 11 42.84 -27.41 42.11
CA ALA A 11 42.26 -28.02 40.90
C ALA A 11 40.76 -27.70 40.77
N VAL A 12 39.99 -27.80 41.86
CA VAL A 12 38.56 -27.45 41.87
C VAL A 12 38.36 -25.97 41.54
N CYS A 13 39.14 -25.07 42.15
CA CYS A 13 39.06 -23.63 41.86
C CYS A 13 39.42 -23.32 40.39
N ARG A 14 40.41 -24.01 39.82
CA ARG A 14 40.80 -23.87 38.42
C ARG A 14 39.70 -24.34 37.47
N LEU A 15 38.99 -25.42 37.80
CA LEU A 15 37.86 -25.94 37.01
C LEU A 15 36.64 -25.00 37.06
N GLN A 16 36.33 -24.41 38.22
CA GLN A 16 35.25 -23.44 38.35
C GLN A 16 35.49 -22.19 37.48
N LYS A 17 36.74 -21.67 37.45
CA LYS A 17 37.09 -20.52 36.59
C LYS A 17 36.94 -20.81 35.09
N GLN A 18 37.31 -22.01 34.64
CA GLN A 18 37.18 -22.39 33.22
C GLN A 18 35.72 -22.50 32.79
N ASN A 19 34.84 -23.02 33.67
CA ASN A 19 33.42 -23.16 33.40
C ASN A 19 32.69 -21.79 33.26
N ILE A 20 33.05 -20.83 34.11
CA ILE A 20 32.53 -19.45 34.05
C ILE A 20 32.95 -18.75 32.76
N LYS A 21 34.22 -18.89 32.34
CA LYS A 21 34.73 -18.28 31.11
C LYS A 21 34.01 -18.85 29.87
N LYS A 22 33.80 -20.17 29.84
CA LYS A 22 33.11 -20.86 28.73
C LYS A 22 31.64 -20.45 28.61
N LYS A 23 30.91 -20.26 29.73
CA LYS A 23 29.52 -19.74 29.70
C LYS A 23 29.43 -18.33 29.12
N LYS A 24 30.42 -17.48 29.37
CA LYS A 24 30.44 -16.08 28.90
C LYS A 24 30.61 -15.99 27.37
N GLU A 25 31.44 -16.85 26.78
CA GLU A 25 31.68 -16.84 25.33
C GLU A 25 30.49 -17.41 24.53
N ILE A 26 29.80 -18.43 25.07
CA ILE A 26 28.61 -19.03 24.45
C ILE A 26 27.45 -18.02 24.41
N GLY A 27 27.26 -17.20 25.45
CA GLY A 27 26.23 -16.16 25.49
C GLY A 27 26.45 -15.03 24.48
N VAL A 28 27.71 -14.64 24.25
CA VAL A 28 28.06 -13.58 23.28
C VAL A 28 27.91 -14.04 21.84
N LEU A 29 28.14 -15.33 21.57
CA LEU A 29 27.97 -15.94 20.24
C LEU A 29 26.49 -16.07 19.81
N ALA A 30 25.57 -16.29 20.76
CA ALA A 30 24.15 -16.43 20.49
C ALA A 30 23.45 -15.10 20.09
N LEU A 31 23.91 -13.96 20.60
CA LEU A 31 23.35 -12.64 20.28
C LEU A 31 23.95 -11.96 19.04
N LYS A 32 25.13 -12.39 18.57
CA LYS A 32 25.79 -11.77 17.41
C LYS A 32 25.24 -12.24 16.06
N LYS A 33 24.61 -13.41 16.02
CA LYS A 33 24.20 -14.08 14.77
C LYS A 33 22.78 -13.74 14.31
N SER A 34 21.93 -13.22 15.20
CA SER A 34 20.55 -12.78 14.94
C SER A 34 20.44 -11.33 14.45
N SER A 35 21.49 -10.52 14.63
CA SER A 35 21.52 -9.10 14.22
C SER A 35 21.41 -8.89 12.70
N ARG A 36 21.86 -9.85 11.89
CA ARG A 36 21.79 -9.74 10.41
C ARG A 36 20.38 -9.97 9.85
N PHE A 37 19.52 -10.68 10.55
CA PHE A 37 18.13 -10.91 10.13
C PHE A 37 17.21 -9.73 10.47
N LEU A 38 17.46 -9.05 11.60
CA LEU A 38 16.74 -7.83 11.97
C LEU A 38 16.99 -6.67 10.99
N TRP A 39 18.23 -6.55 10.48
CA TRP A 39 18.54 -5.56 9.44
C TRP A 39 17.90 -5.87 8.08
N ALA A 40 17.75 -7.15 7.72
CA ALA A 40 17.10 -7.54 6.47
C ALA A 40 15.58 -7.27 6.47
N ILE A 41 14.91 -7.45 7.61
CA ILE A 41 13.47 -7.15 7.76
C ILE A 41 13.24 -5.63 7.80
N LEU A 42 14.12 -4.87 8.47
CA LEU A 42 14.05 -3.41 8.49
C LEU A 42 14.31 -2.79 7.10
N ALA A 43 15.21 -3.38 6.30
CA ALA A 43 15.45 -2.96 4.93
C ALA A 43 14.26 -3.26 3.98
N LEU A 44 13.50 -4.33 4.23
CA LEU A 44 12.32 -4.67 3.42
C LEU A 44 11.11 -3.76 3.73
N ALA A 45 10.97 -3.29 4.96
CA ALA A 45 9.92 -2.35 5.37
C ALA A 45 10.12 -0.92 4.83
N ALA A 46 11.35 -0.57 4.43
CA ALA A 46 11.67 0.74 3.86
C ALA A 46 11.19 0.93 2.40
N PHE A 47 10.69 -0.14 1.76
CA PHE A 47 10.10 -0.08 0.41
C PHE A 47 8.57 -0.15 0.45
N ALA A 48 7.94 0.28 1.55
CA ALA A 48 6.52 0.62 1.53
C ALA A 48 6.38 1.95 0.75
N GLY A 49 6.22 1.86 -0.57
CA GLY A 49 5.99 3.02 -1.42
C GLY A 49 4.74 3.78 -0.95
N GLU A 50 4.85 5.10 -0.83
CA GLU A 50 3.68 5.95 -0.59
C GLU A 50 2.72 5.81 -1.78
N ALA A 51 1.49 5.37 -1.53
CA ALA A 51 0.43 5.40 -2.53
C ALA A 51 0.06 6.86 -2.79
N ALA A 52 0.77 7.50 -3.73
CA ALA A 52 0.44 8.83 -4.18
C ALA A 52 -0.90 8.80 -4.93
N ALA A 53 -1.74 9.82 -4.70
CA ALA A 53 -2.93 10.05 -5.48
C ALA A 53 -2.55 10.20 -6.96
N ALA A 54 -2.96 9.26 -7.81
CA ALA A 54 -2.64 9.29 -9.23
C ALA A 54 -3.75 10.00 -10.01
N THR A 55 -3.37 10.67 -11.11
CA THR A 55 -4.33 11.12 -12.11
C THR A 55 -4.50 10.02 -13.16
N CYS A 56 -5.68 9.40 -13.18
CA CYS A 56 -6.03 8.36 -14.12
C CYS A 56 -6.88 8.93 -15.26
N THR A 57 -6.25 9.12 -16.42
CA THR A 57 -6.93 9.57 -17.64
C THR A 57 -7.33 8.38 -18.49
N SER A 58 -8.57 8.36 -18.99
CA SER A 58 -8.99 7.32 -19.93
C SER A 58 -8.20 7.43 -21.24
N LEU A 59 -7.63 6.32 -21.71
CA LEU A 59 -6.83 6.21 -22.93
C LEU A 59 -7.67 5.77 -24.15
N SER A 60 -8.87 5.23 -23.92
CA SER A 60 -9.80 4.84 -24.97
C SER A 60 -11.23 4.68 -24.43
N ALA A 61 -12.21 4.66 -25.33
CA ALA A 61 -13.59 4.27 -25.02
C ALA A 61 -13.65 2.82 -24.51
N GLY A 62 -14.66 2.45 -23.71
CA GLY A 62 -14.90 1.07 -23.28
C GLY A 62 -15.07 0.91 -21.77
N ARG A 63 -14.74 -0.28 -21.25
CA ARG A 63 -15.05 -0.64 -19.85
C ARG A 63 -14.11 0.03 -18.85
N TRP A 64 -14.67 0.53 -17.75
CA TRP A 64 -13.94 1.12 -16.61
C TRP A 64 -13.02 0.12 -15.92
N ASP A 65 -13.43 -1.14 -15.79
CA ASP A 65 -12.72 -2.21 -15.06
C ASP A 65 -11.53 -2.82 -15.84
N GLN A 66 -11.00 -2.12 -16.84
CA GLN A 66 -9.86 -2.57 -17.62
C GLN A 66 -8.65 -1.65 -17.38
N ALA A 67 -7.69 -2.12 -16.58
CA ALA A 67 -6.49 -1.36 -16.22
C ALA A 67 -5.73 -0.78 -17.43
N ALA A 68 -5.65 -1.54 -18.54
CA ALA A 68 -4.99 -1.10 -19.78
C ALA A 68 -5.64 0.14 -20.45
N ARG A 69 -6.82 0.57 -19.99
CA ARG A 69 -7.52 1.77 -20.50
C ARG A 69 -7.22 3.03 -19.71
N TRP A 70 -6.38 2.96 -18.68
CA TRP A 70 -6.09 4.09 -17.80
C TRP A 70 -4.60 4.43 -17.84
N SER A 71 -4.28 5.72 -17.92
CA SER A 71 -2.90 6.21 -17.95
C SER A 71 -2.08 5.84 -16.71
N CYS A 72 -2.74 5.60 -15.58
CA CYS A 72 -2.11 5.21 -14.33
C CYS A 72 -1.72 3.71 -14.26
N GLY A 73 -2.05 2.91 -15.29
CA GLY A 73 -1.68 1.50 -15.37
C GLY A 73 -2.50 0.56 -14.47
N HIS A 74 -3.48 1.08 -13.74
CA HIS A 74 -4.43 0.33 -12.93
C HIS A 74 -5.85 0.88 -13.06
N ILE A 75 -6.82 0.20 -12.47
CA ILE A 75 -8.21 0.68 -12.38
C ILE A 75 -8.24 1.80 -11.33
N PRO A 76 -8.88 2.96 -11.59
CA PRO A 76 -9.00 4.04 -10.62
C PRO A 76 -9.67 3.58 -9.32
N ALA A 77 -9.13 4.03 -8.20
CA ALA A 77 -9.56 3.73 -6.84
C ALA A 77 -9.79 5.00 -6.01
N THR A 78 -10.09 4.84 -4.72
CA THR A 78 -10.60 5.90 -3.82
C THR A 78 -9.67 7.11 -3.63
N GLY A 79 -8.38 6.98 -3.92
CA GLY A 79 -7.42 8.08 -3.87
C GLY A 79 -7.17 8.79 -5.20
N ASP A 80 -7.69 8.28 -6.31
CA ASP A 80 -7.31 8.74 -7.65
C ASP A 80 -8.20 9.87 -8.16
N SER A 81 -7.60 10.80 -8.90
CA SER A 81 -8.32 11.78 -9.70
C SER A 81 -8.56 11.20 -11.10
N VAL A 82 -9.81 11.11 -11.53
CA VAL A 82 -10.18 10.55 -12.83
C VAL A 82 -10.44 11.64 -13.85
N VAL A 83 -9.84 11.50 -15.03
CA VAL A 83 -10.12 12.32 -16.20
C VAL A 83 -10.72 11.45 -17.31
N ILE A 84 -11.97 11.71 -17.67
CA ILE A 84 -12.64 11.07 -18.79
C ILE A 84 -12.36 11.89 -20.05
N ALA A 85 -11.43 11.40 -20.88
CA ALA A 85 -10.99 12.05 -22.11
C ALA A 85 -11.64 11.46 -23.38
N HIS A 86 -12.33 10.33 -23.27
CA HIS A 86 -12.90 9.59 -24.40
C HIS A 86 -14.42 9.40 -24.24
N ASN A 87 -15.12 9.28 -25.37
CA ASN A 87 -16.54 9.02 -25.40
C ASN A 87 -16.84 7.56 -24.98
N ASN A 88 -17.99 7.32 -24.35
CA ASN A 88 -18.51 5.99 -24.06
C ASN A 88 -17.60 5.15 -23.13
N VAL A 89 -17.20 5.71 -21.98
CA VAL A 89 -16.59 4.94 -20.88
C VAL A 89 -17.71 4.33 -20.03
N HIS A 90 -17.72 3.02 -19.85
CA HIS A 90 -18.79 2.27 -19.18
C HIS A 90 -18.38 1.77 -17.81
N MET A 91 -19.08 2.20 -16.77
CA MET A 91 -18.95 1.58 -15.45
C MET A 91 -19.47 0.14 -15.47
N ARG A 92 -18.85 -0.73 -14.67
CA ARG A 92 -19.23 -2.15 -14.52
C ARG A 92 -19.50 -2.55 -13.06
N GLY A 93 -19.23 -1.64 -12.14
CA GLY A 93 -19.47 -1.76 -10.71
C GLY A 93 -19.61 -0.36 -10.11
N ASN A 94 -19.80 -0.31 -8.80
CA ASN A 94 -19.78 0.94 -8.06
C ASN A 94 -18.32 1.32 -7.78
N TYR A 95 -17.99 2.59 -7.89
CA TYR A 95 -16.63 3.08 -7.68
C TYR A 95 -16.61 4.28 -6.74
N THR A 96 -15.51 4.43 -6.02
CA THR A 96 -15.21 5.64 -5.25
C THR A 96 -13.88 6.19 -5.73
N ILE A 97 -13.83 7.50 -6.01
CA ILE A 97 -12.65 8.22 -6.51
C ILE A 97 -12.49 9.57 -5.81
N ALA A 98 -11.29 10.15 -5.86
CA ALA A 98 -10.98 11.43 -5.21
C ALA A 98 -11.39 12.65 -6.03
N GLY A 99 -11.47 12.54 -7.36
CA GLY A 99 -11.89 13.65 -8.21
C GLY A 99 -12.37 13.16 -9.56
N LEU A 100 -13.27 13.92 -10.18
CA LEU A 100 -13.82 13.61 -11.49
C LEU A 100 -13.71 14.82 -12.41
N THR A 101 -13.11 14.64 -13.57
CA THR A 101 -13.20 15.58 -14.69
C THR A 101 -13.71 14.85 -15.92
N ILE A 102 -14.78 15.35 -16.54
CA ILE A 102 -15.26 14.86 -17.84
C ILE A 102 -14.96 15.94 -18.87
N ASN A 103 -14.06 15.65 -19.80
CA ASN A 103 -13.66 16.61 -20.84
C ASN A 103 -14.81 16.87 -21.83
N ALA A 104 -14.79 18.04 -22.47
CA ALA A 104 -15.74 18.36 -23.53
C ALA A 104 -15.74 17.28 -24.64
N GLY A 105 -16.92 16.86 -25.08
CA GLY A 105 -17.09 15.78 -26.06
C GLY A 105 -16.87 14.36 -25.53
N ALA A 106 -16.44 14.19 -24.28
CA ALA A 106 -16.34 12.89 -23.62
C ALA A 106 -17.65 12.51 -22.93
N ARG A 107 -17.84 11.20 -22.69
CA ARG A 107 -19.05 10.67 -22.03
C ARG A 107 -18.71 9.53 -21.09
N LEU A 108 -19.16 9.68 -19.85
CA LEU A 108 -19.18 8.60 -18.86
C LEU A 108 -20.60 8.02 -18.79
N VAL A 109 -20.71 6.71 -18.87
CA VAL A 109 -21.97 5.95 -18.80
C VAL A 109 -21.97 5.15 -17.50
N ASP A 110 -22.92 5.46 -16.63
CA ASP A 110 -23.06 4.84 -15.31
C ASP A 110 -23.45 3.35 -15.40
N ALA A 111 -24.19 2.97 -16.45
CA ALA A 111 -24.84 1.68 -16.60
C ALA A 111 -25.60 1.23 -15.33
N GLY A 112 -26.19 2.17 -14.60
CA GLY A 112 -26.93 1.90 -13.37
C GLY A 112 -26.03 1.53 -12.20
N LYS A 113 -24.89 2.21 -12.08
CA LYS A 113 -23.90 2.03 -11.03
C LYS A 113 -23.63 3.37 -10.38
N ASP A 114 -23.27 3.31 -9.10
CA ASP A 114 -22.99 4.52 -8.33
C ASP A 114 -21.52 4.90 -8.47
N LEU A 115 -21.28 6.19 -8.71
CA LEU A 115 -19.96 6.80 -8.65
C LEU A 115 -19.91 7.77 -7.49
N THR A 116 -19.13 7.44 -6.47
CA THR A 116 -18.87 8.33 -5.34
C THR A 116 -17.60 9.14 -5.59
N VAL A 117 -17.70 10.46 -5.54
CA VAL A 117 -16.57 11.37 -5.71
C VAL A 117 -16.37 12.17 -4.42
N THR A 118 -15.21 11.98 -3.78
CA THR A 118 -14.92 12.57 -2.45
C THR A 118 -14.30 13.96 -2.51
N GLY A 119 -13.84 14.40 -3.69
CA GLY A 119 -13.30 15.73 -3.92
C GLY A 119 -14.00 16.45 -5.07
N ASN A 120 -13.21 17.15 -5.90
CA ASN A 120 -13.75 18.05 -6.91
C ASN A 120 -14.35 17.31 -8.11
N VAL A 121 -15.44 17.84 -8.64
CA VAL A 121 -16.11 17.35 -9.85
C VAL A 121 -16.20 18.50 -10.86
N LEU A 122 -15.79 18.24 -12.09
CA LEU A 122 -15.92 19.15 -13.24
C LEU A 122 -16.47 18.38 -14.44
N ILE A 123 -17.65 18.75 -14.93
CA ILE A 123 -18.32 18.06 -16.05
C ILE A 123 -18.45 19.02 -17.23
N ASN A 124 -17.47 19.03 -18.13
CA ASN A 124 -17.51 19.78 -19.39
C ASN A 124 -18.10 18.94 -20.55
N GLY A 125 -18.23 17.62 -20.35
CA GLY A 125 -18.81 16.67 -21.30
C GLY A 125 -20.18 16.16 -20.84
N THR A 126 -20.39 14.85 -20.94
CA THR A 126 -21.66 14.21 -20.56
C THR A 126 -21.45 13.14 -19.50
N TYR A 127 -22.17 13.27 -18.38
CA TYR A 127 -22.43 12.17 -17.46
C TYR A 127 -23.82 11.59 -17.79
N ASP A 128 -23.88 10.34 -18.22
CA ASP A 128 -25.13 9.65 -18.51
C ASP A 128 -25.53 8.79 -17.31
N GLY A 129 -26.41 9.36 -16.47
CA GLY A 129 -27.01 8.69 -15.30
C GLY A 129 -28.54 8.58 -15.33
N SER A 130 -29.20 9.05 -16.39
CA SER A 130 -30.66 9.27 -16.36
C SER A 130 -31.50 8.03 -16.71
N GLY A 131 -30.89 6.95 -17.24
CA GLY A 131 -31.63 5.80 -17.76
C GLY A 131 -31.59 4.52 -16.92
N ASN A 132 -30.69 4.42 -15.93
CA ASN A 132 -30.32 3.13 -15.34
C ASN A 132 -30.32 3.09 -13.80
N ASN A 133 -30.80 4.14 -13.11
CA ASN A 133 -30.80 4.28 -11.66
C ASN A 133 -29.41 4.42 -10.99
N GLY A 134 -28.34 4.74 -11.72
CA GLY A 134 -27.05 5.02 -11.10
C GLY A 134 -26.95 6.48 -10.65
N SER A 135 -26.26 6.70 -9.54
CA SER A 135 -26.12 8.03 -8.93
C SER A 135 -24.68 8.53 -9.01
N LEU A 136 -24.53 9.82 -9.35
CA LEU A 136 -23.28 10.54 -9.09
C LEU A 136 -23.37 11.14 -7.68
N ILE A 137 -22.66 10.52 -6.74
CA ILE A 137 -22.67 10.89 -5.33
C ILE A 137 -21.47 11.77 -5.05
N MET A 138 -21.68 13.07 -4.85
CA MET A 138 -20.61 14.02 -4.58
C MET A 138 -20.55 14.28 -3.06
N THR A 139 -19.45 13.92 -2.40
CA THR A 139 -19.27 14.08 -0.95
C THR A 139 -18.18 15.10 -0.57
N GLY A 140 -17.57 15.75 -1.56
CA GLY A 140 -16.47 16.70 -1.36
C GLY A 140 -16.91 18.15 -1.18
N ASN A 141 -16.10 18.93 -0.46
CA ASN A 141 -16.26 20.39 -0.32
C ASN A 141 -15.82 21.10 -1.62
N GLY A 142 -16.74 21.29 -2.59
CA GLY A 142 -16.42 22.02 -3.83
C GLY A 142 -17.29 21.69 -5.04
N THR A 143 -18.44 21.06 -4.85
CA THR A 143 -19.33 20.61 -5.94
C THR A 143 -19.86 21.81 -6.73
N THR A 144 -19.36 22.01 -7.95
CA THR A 144 -19.96 22.94 -8.93
C THR A 144 -20.38 22.10 -10.13
N LEU A 145 -21.68 22.15 -10.47
CA LEU A 145 -22.24 21.57 -11.68
C LEU A 145 -22.11 22.55 -12.83
#